data_AF-A0A960YYQ0-F1
#
_entry.id   AF-A0A960YYQ0-F1
#
_cell.length_a   1.000
_cell.length_b   1.000
_cell.length_c   1.000
_cell.angle_alpha   90.00
_cell.angle_beta   90.00
_cell.angle_gamma   90.00
#
_symmetry.space_group_name_H-M   'P 1'
#
loop_
_entity.id
_entity.type
_entity.pdbx_description
1 polymer ?
#
loop_
_entity_poly.entity_id
_entity_poly.type
_entity_poly.pdbx_seq_one_letter_code
_entity_poly.pdbx_strand_id
1 'polypeptide(L)'
;MGTRLINVKTGDILVEFVGEKTFFYNKFLENEMRDLGIVIPHGMRGLYEGNDKIRLKDSLFQQAFREIYYLTSMNPDLFIWKEE
;
A
#
# COMPACT_ATOMS: atom_id res chain seq x y z
N MET A 1 7.24 12.70 -10.16
CA MET A 1 5.84 12.27 -10.25
C MET A 1 5.60 11.30 -9.13
N GLY A 2 4.63 11.61 -8.28
CA GLY A 2 4.24 10.80 -7.14
C GLY A 2 2.83 10.26 -7.33
N THR A 3 2.41 9.32 -6.49
CA THR A 3 1.02 8.90 -6.45
C THR A 3 0.52 8.87 -5.02
N ARG A 4 -0.68 9.43 -4.80
CA ARG A 4 -1.29 9.56 -3.49
C ARG A 4 -2.55 8.71 -3.41
N LEU A 5 -2.72 7.99 -2.31
CA LEU A 5 -3.99 7.37 -1.94
C LEU A 5 -4.76 8.37 -1.09
N ILE A 6 -5.91 8.82 -1.59
CA ILE A 6 -6.71 9.85 -0.94
C ILE A 6 -8.07 9.30 -0.50
N ASN A 7 -8.56 9.79 0.63
CA ASN A 7 -9.97 9.63 0.99
C ASN A 7 -10.79 10.69 0.24
N VAL A 8 -11.68 10.28 -0.65
CA VAL A 8 -12.45 11.22 -1.49
C VAL A 8 -13.53 11.99 -0.72
N LYS A 9 -13.96 11.49 0.45
CA LYS A 9 -14.96 12.18 1.27
C LYS A 9 -14.35 13.30 2.10
N THR A 10 -13.14 13.09 2.63
CA THR A 10 -12.49 14.06 3.53
C THR A 10 -11.42 14.89 2.83
N GLY A 11 -10.87 14.40 1.71
CA GLY A 11 -9.72 14.98 1.02
C GLY A 11 -8.37 14.59 1.64
N ASP A 12 -8.37 13.79 2.71
CA ASP A 12 -7.14 13.40 3.40
C ASP A 12 -6.30 12.46 2.55
N ILE A 13 -4.98 12.70 2.53
CA ILE A 13 -4.01 11.76 1.99
C ILE A 13 -3.74 10.70 3.07
N LEU A 14 -3.77 9.42 2.71
CA LEU A 14 -3.42 8.33 3.60
C LEU A 14 -1.97 7.91 3.40
N VAL A 15 -1.59 7.76 2.13
CA VAL A 15 -0.28 7.27 1.68
C VAL A 15 0.14 8.04 0.45
N GLU A 16 1.43 8.30 0.34
CA GLU A 16 2.06 8.86 -0.86
C GLU A 16 3.29 8.04 -1.22
N PHE A 17 3.41 7.70 -2.50
CA PHE A 17 4.58 7.06 -3.09
C PHE A 17 5.34 8.08 -3.92
N VAL A 18 6.64 8.27 -3.61
CA VAL A 18 7.54 9.16 -4.34
C VAL A 18 8.83 8.42 -4.64
N GLY A 19 8.99 7.97 -5.89
CA GLY A 19 10.03 7.02 -6.24
C GLY A 19 9.90 5.75 -5.40
N GLU A 20 10.99 5.27 -4.82
CA GLU A 20 10.99 4.08 -3.95
C GLU A 20 10.50 4.36 -2.52
N LYS A 21 10.23 5.63 -2.17
CA LYS A 21 9.82 6.00 -0.81
C LYS A 21 8.31 5.95 -0.64
N THR A 22 7.88 5.41 0.49
CA THR A 22 6.50 5.46 0.95
C THR A 22 6.38 6.39 2.15
N PHE A 23 5.42 7.31 2.09
CA PHE A 23 5.05 8.22 3.17
C PHE A 23 3.65 7.89 3.65
N PHE A 24 3.48 7.68 4.96
CA PHE A 24 2.18 7.48 5.58
C PHE A 24 1.77 8.76 6.32
N TYR A 25 0.59 9.25 5.99
CA TYR A 25 -0.06 10.35 6.67
C TYR A 25 -1.10 9.85 7.69
N ASN A 26 -1.52 8.58 7.57
CA ASN A 26 -2.26 7.87 8.59
C ASN A 26 -1.31 7.00 9.44
N LYS A 27 -1.18 7.33 10.74
CA LYS A 27 -0.26 6.63 11.66
C LYS A 27 -0.70 5.23 12.04
N PHE A 28 -2.00 4.95 12.06
CA PHE A 28 -2.48 3.59 12.32
C PHE A 28 -2.09 2.66 11.17
N LEU A 29 -2.29 3.12 9.93
CA LEU A 29 -1.88 2.39 8.74
C LEU A 29 -0.35 2.20 8.69
N GLU A 30 0.42 3.23 9.03
CA GLU A 30 1.89 3.12 9.10
C GLU A 30 2.33 2.00 10.04
N ASN A 31 1.75 1.95 11.25
CA ASN A 31 2.08 0.94 12.25
C ASN A 31 1.64 -0.46 11.80
N GLU A 32 0.46 -0.58 11.21
CA GLU A 32 -0.03 -1.85 10.65
C GLU A 32 0.93 -2.39 9.58
N MET A 33 1.36 -1.55 8.63
CA MET A 33 2.29 -1.94 7.57
C MET A 33 3.70 -2.26 8.11
N ARG A 34 4.10 -1.62 9.21
CA ARG A 34 5.37 -1.86 9.88
C ARG A 34 5.38 -3.19 10.66
N ASP A 35 4.30 -3.47 11.38
CA ASP A 35 4.22 -4.60 12.31
C ASP A 35 3.76 -5.88 11.60
N LEU A 36 2.72 -5.78 10.78
CA LEU A 36 2.09 -6.93 10.13
C LEU A 36 2.64 -7.18 8.73
N GLY A 37 2.95 -6.11 8.00
CA GLY A 37 3.24 -6.17 6.57
C GLY A 37 2.03 -6.62 5.75
N ILE A 38 2.25 -6.89 4.47
CA ILE A 38 1.21 -7.31 3.53
C ILE A 38 1.36 -8.81 3.31
N VAL A 39 0.32 -9.57 3.64
CA VAL A 39 0.28 -11.02 3.42
C VAL A 39 0.06 -11.31 1.94
N ILE A 40 0.91 -12.14 1.36
CA ILE A 40 0.86 -12.50 -0.06
C ILE A 40 0.04 -13.79 -0.24
N PRO A 41 -1.07 -13.73 -1.02
CA PRO A 41 -1.84 -14.93 -1.36
C PRO A 41 -0.96 -16.00 -2.00
N HIS A 42 -1.22 -17.27 -1.66
CA HIS A 42 -0.40 -18.40 -2.14
C HIS A 42 -0.16 -18.40 -3.66
N GLY A 43 -1.19 -18.08 -4.46
CA GLY A 43 -1.10 -18.05 -5.92
C GLY A 43 -0.27 -16.88 -6.49
N MET A 44 0.03 -15.85 -5.68
CA MET A 44 0.80 -14.67 -6.11
C MET A 44 2.25 -14.69 -5.62
N ARG A 45 2.65 -15.62 -4.75
CA ARG A 45 4.01 -15.63 -4.16
C ARG A 45 5.12 -15.64 -5.19
N GLY A 46 4.93 -16.27 -6.35
CA GLY A 46 5.91 -16.25 -7.44
C GLY A 46 6.22 -14.84 -7.98
N LEU A 47 5.24 -13.92 -7.92
CA LEU A 47 5.41 -12.50 -8.31
C LEU A 47 6.14 -11.69 -7.23
N TYR A 48 6.23 -12.22 -6.02
CA TYR A 48 6.82 -11.58 -4.84
C TYR A 48 8.02 -12.37 -4.31
N GLU A 49 8.81 -12.95 -5.22
CA GLU A 49 10.07 -13.67 -4.92
C GLU A 49 9.90 -14.86 -3.96
N GLY A 50 8.72 -15.49 -3.97
CA GLY A 50 8.38 -16.59 -3.08
C GLY A 50 8.01 -16.18 -1.66
N ASN A 51 8.04 -14.87 -1.34
CA ASN A 51 7.70 -14.38 -0.03
C ASN A 51 6.20 -14.56 0.26
N ASP A 52 5.88 -15.01 1.47
CA ASP A 52 4.52 -15.07 1.99
C ASP A 52 4.04 -13.75 2.59
N LYS A 53 4.98 -12.82 2.78
CA LYS A 53 4.75 -11.50 3.36
C LYS A 53 5.76 -10.49 2.83
N ILE A 54 5.27 -9.29 2.51
CA ILE A 54 6.09 -8.14 2.10
C ILE A 54 6.00 -7.05 3.18
N ARG A 55 7.14 -6.54 3.62
CA ARG A 55 7.26 -5.51 4.66
C ARG A 55 7.60 -4.16 4.05
N LEU A 56 7.38 -3.09 4.82
CA LEU A 56 7.57 -1.70 4.38
C LEU A 56 8.95 -1.39 3.77
N LYS A 57 10.01 -2.09 4.17
CA LYS A 57 11.37 -1.85 3.67
C LYS A 57 11.70 -2.63 2.41
N ASP A 58 10.82 -3.50 1.96
CA ASP A 58 11.06 -4.37 0.81
C ASP A 58 10.77 -3.59 -0.47
N SER A 59 11.55 -3.84 -1.53
CA SER A 59 11.42 -3.16 -2.83
C SER A 59 10.03 -3.34 -3.45
N LEU A 60 9.41 -4.49 -3.23
CA LEU A 60 8.08 -4.83 -3.75
C LEU A 60 6.92 -4.31 -2.89
N PHE A 61 7.20 -3.55 -1.82
CA PHE A 61 6.16 -3.07 -0.91
C PHE A 61 5.08 -2.25 -1.61
N GLN A 62 5.48 -1.26 -2.43
CA GLN A 62 4.52 -0.39 -3.10
C GLN A 62 3.61 -1.17 -4.06
N GLN A 63 4.17 -2.17 -4.73
CA GLN A 63 3.42 -3.07 -5.62
C GLN A 63 2.43 -3.92 -4.80
N ALA A 64 2.90 -4.61 -3.76
CA ALA A 64 2.06 -5.41 -2.88
C ALA A 64 0.94 -4.56 -2.25
N PHE A 65 1.24 -3.32 -1.91
CA PHE A 65 0.28 -2.41 -1.30
C PHE A 65 -0.85 -2.08 -2.28
N ARG A 66 -0.54 -1.82 -3.55
CA ARG A 66 -1.56 -1.51 -4.57
C ARG A 66 -2.34 -2.74 -5.02
N GLU A 67 -1.65 -3.84 -5.27
CA GLU A 67 -2.23 -5.01 -5.91
C GLU A 67 -2.90 -5.97 -4.94
N ILE A 68 -2.57 -5.91 -3.65
CA ILE A 68 -3.10 -6.83 -2.65
C ILE A 68 -3.79 -6.06 -1.53
N TYR A 69 -3.05 -5.23 -0.80
CA TYR A 69 -3.61 -4.58 0.40
C TYR A 69 -4.77 -3.65 0.05
N TYR A 70 -4.58 -2.75 -0.93
CA TYR A 70 -5.61 -1.83 -1.38
C TYR A 70 -6.86 -2.57 -1.89
N LEU A 71 -6.70 -3.60 -2.72
CA LEU A 71 -7.84 -4.34 -3.28
C LEU A 71 -8.62 -5.15 -2.23
N THR A 72 -7.95 -5.62 -1.17
CA THR A 72 -8.56 -6.48 -0.15
C THR A 72 -9.04 -5.71 1.08
N SER A 73 -8.44 -4.56 1.38
CA SER A 73 -8.60 -3.87 2.67
C SER A 73 -9.16 -2.45 2.54
N MET A 74 -9.22 -1.88 1.33
CA MET A 74 -9.71 -0.52 1.11
C MET A 74 -10.97 -0.51 0.24
N ASN A 75 -11.90 0.38 0.56
CA ASN A 75 -13.09 0.60 -0.27
C ASN A 75 -12.73 1.56 -1.44
N PRO A 76 -12.79 1.11 -2.70
CA PRO A 76 -12.43 1.94 -3.86
C PRO A 76 -13.37 3.13 -4.09
N ASP A 77 -14.59 3.13 -3.55
CA ASP A 77 -15.49 4.28 -3.60
C ASP A 77 -15.09 5.40 -2.62
N LEU A 78 -14.27 5.05 -1.62
CA LEU A 78 -13.81 5.98 -0.57
C LEU A 78 -12.35 6.36 -0.73
N PHE A 79 -11.52 5.44 -1.20
CA PHE A 79 -10.09 5.63 -1.31
C PHE A 79 -9.65 5.45 -2.75
N ILE A 80 -9.08 6.49 -3.35
CA ILE A 80 -8.63 6.45 -4.75
C ILE A 80 -7.17 6.87 -4.88
N TRP A 81 -6.49 6.27 -5.85
CA TRP A 81 -5.17 6.73 -6.26
C TRP A 81 -5.28 7.94 -7.18
N LYS A 82 -4.46 8.97 -6.91
CA LYS A 82 -4.26 10.13 -7.78
C LYS A 82 -2.79 10.25 -8.16
N GLU A 83 -2.53 10.42 -9.45
CA GLU A 83 -1.19 10.71 -9.99
C GLU A 83 -0.95 12.22 -10.02
N GLU A 84 0.25 12.64 -9.60
CA GLU A 84 0.74 14.03 -9.66
C GLU A 84 2.16 14.13 -10.22
#